data_AF-D3APS3-F1
#
_entry.id   AF-D3APS3-F1
#
_cell.length_a   1.000
_cell.length_b   1.000
_cell.length_c   1.000
_cell.angle_alpha   90.00
_cell.angle_beta   90.00
_cell.angle_gamma   90.00
#
_symmetry.space_group_name_H-M   'P 1'
#
loop_
_entity.id
_entity.type
_entity.pdbx_description
1 polymer ?
#
loop_
_entity_poly.entity_id
_entity_poly.type
_entity_poly.pdbx_seq_one_letter_code
_entity_poly.pdbx_strand_id
1 'polypeptide(L)'
;KMLHNRFAGQALKRIDELYKAGVPMNGQIVLCKGLNDGVELERTIRDLSKYLPYMESVSVVPVGLSKFRDGLYPLQPIGKEEAVKTIDLIERWQKKLYEEHGTHFIHASDEFYILAGRPLPEEERYDGYIQLENGVGMLRLLEEEVESSLGALEGDGREEEISIATGLLAAPFIERHVNTIRRKFPNCTIHVYPIRNYFFGEQITVAGLITGQDLIAQLEGKPLGSRLLLPECMFRSGEEVFLDDITRGEVQKALQVKVDIVKSSGQDLVQAVLHPVEEGSPSYEGYELKEISYE
;
A
#
# COMPACT_ATOMS: atom_id res chain seq x y z
N LYS A 1 -17.03 -4.07 21.84
CA LYS A 1 -18.02 -4.80 20.99
C LYS A 1 -17.31 -5.82 20.10
N MET A 2 -16.35 -5.43 19.26
CA MET A 2 -15.65 -6.35 18.35
C MET A 2 -14.72 -7.36 19.03
N LEU A 3 -13.87 -6.89 19.95
CA LEU A 3 -12.77 -7.72 20.48
C LEU A 3 -13.18 -8.72 21.56
N HIS A 4 -14.46 -8.74 21.96
CA HIS A 4 -14.96 -9.50 23.13
C HIS A 4 -14.08 -9.38 24.40
N ASN A 5 -13.28 -8.31 24.50
CA ASN A 5 -12.31 -8.09 25.57
C ASN A 5 -12.70 -6.86 26.40
N ARG A 6 -13.11 -7.11 27.65
CA ARG A 6 -13.47 -6.05 28.61
C ARG A 6 -12.30 -5.17 29.05
N PHE A 7 -11.06 -5.61 28.82
CA PHE A 7 -9.85 -4.90 29.19
C PHE A 7 -9.23 -4.09 28.03
N ALA A 8 -9.84 -4.11 26.83
CA ALA A 8 -9.28 -3.43 25.65
C ALA A 8 -9.01 -1.93 25.88
N GLY A 9 -9.83 -1.25 26.70
CA GLY A 9 -9.62 0.16 27.04
C GLY A 9 -8.44 0.43 27.97
N GLN A 10 -7.90 -0.59 28.67
CA GLN A 10 -6.72 -0.41 29.53
C GLN A 10 -5.45 -0.17 28.70
N ALA A 11 -5.38 -0.68 27.47
CA ALA A 11 -4.25 -0.44 26.58
C ALA A 11 -4.07 1.05 26.26
N LEU A 12 -5.17 1.83 26.19
CA LEU A 12 -5.12 3.27 25.92
C LEU A 12 -4.42 4.07 27.03
N LYS A 13 -4.42 3.57 28.28
CA LYS A 13 -3.69 4.22 29.40
C LYS A 13 -2.18 4.23 29.17
N ARG A 14 -1.65 3.30 28.38
CA ARG A 14 -0.22 3.26 28.06
C ARG A 14 0.21 4.41 27.16
N ILE A 15 -0.71 4.95 26.34
CA ILE A 15 -0.43 6.14 25.51
C ILE A 15 -0.10 7.33 26.40
N ASP A 16 -0.81 7.51 27.52
CA ASP A 16 -0.51 8.58 28.49
C ASP A 16 0.89 8.42 29.12
N GLU A 17 1.32 7.18 29.37
CA GLU A 17 2.65 6.89 29.94
C GLU A 17 3.75 7.20 28.92
N LEU A 18 3.58 6.78 27.67
CA LEU A 18 4.50 7.06 26.57
C LEU A 18 4.61 8.56 26.29
N TYR A 19 3.48 9.27 26.26
CA TYR A 19 3.44 10.72 26.09
C TYR A 19 4.18 11.46 27.21
N LYS A 20 3.94 11.08 28.48
CA LYS A 20 4.66 11.68 29.63
C LYS A 20 6.16 11.43 29.61
N ALA A 21 6.58 10.32 28.99
CA ALA A 21 7.99 9.99 28.79
C ALA A 21 8.59 10.66 27.54
N GLY A 22 7.79 11.38 26.73
CA GLY A 22 8.25 12.03 25.50
C GLY A 22 8.63 11.04 24.40
N VAL A 23 8.03 9.85 24.39
CA VAL A 23 8.33 8.80 23.41
C VAL A 23 7.59 9.10 22.10
N PRO A 24 8.29 9.14 20.94
CA PRO A 24 7.65 9.24 19.64
C PRO A 24 6.72 8.05 19.35
N MET A 25 5.56 8.34 18.78
CA MET A 25 4.48 7.37 18.53
C MET A 25 3.84 7.64 17.18
N ASN A 26 3.51 6.55 16.49
CA ASN A 26 2.64 6.57 15.31
C ASN A 26 1.38 5.73 15.60
N GLY A 27 0.23 6.26 15.21
CA GLY A 27 -1.07 5.61 15.39
C GLY A 27 -1.61 5.04 14.08
N GLN A 28 -2.47 4.02 14.20
CA GLN A 28 -3.32 3.54 13.12
C GLN A 28 -4.74 3.31 13.65
N ILE A 29 -5.72 3.81 12.91
CA ILE A 29 -7.15 3.59 13.15
C ILE A 29 -7.68 2.69 12.04
N VAL A 30 -8.10 1.48 12.41
CA VAL A 30 -8.88 0.62 11.52
C VAL A 30 -10.35 1.04 11.59
N LEU A 31 -10.86 1.64 10.52
CA LEU A 31 -12.22 2.14 10.41
C LEU A 31 -13.20 1.00 10.10
N CYS A 32 -14.16 0.81 11.00
CA CYS A 32 -15.21 -0.17 10.92
C CYS A 32 -16.56 0.54 10.83
N LYS A 33 -17.25 0.33 9.70
CA LYS A 33 -18.56 0.93 9.39
C LYS A 33 -19.56 0.74 10.53
N GLY A 34 -20.20 1.84 10.95
CA GLY A 34 -21.21 1.87 12.01
C GLY A 34 -20.70 1.61 13.43
N LEU A 35 -19.38 1.52 13.64
CA LEU A 35 -18.78 1.22 14.95
C LEU A 35 -17.90 2.35 15.46
N ASN A 36 -16.97 2.83 14.64
CA ASN A 36 -16.02 3.90 14.99
C ASN A 36 -15.86 4.92 13.86
N ASP A 37 -16.84 5.04 12.97
CA ASP A 37 -16.91 6.04 11.91
C ASP A 37 -17.65 7.32 12.35
N GLY A 38 -17.60 8.36 11.51
CA GLY A 38 -18.29 9.62 11.73
C GLY A 38 -17.90 10.31 13.05
N VAL A 39 -18.88 10.52 13.93
CA VAL A 39 -18.69 11.26 15.20
C VAL A 39 -17.68 10.56 16.13
N GLU A 40 -17.62 9.23 16.09
CA GLU A 40 -16.67 8.47 16.90
C GLU A 40 -15.23 8.60 16.35
N LEU A 41 -15.07 8.64 15.03
CA LEU A 41 -13.78 8.95 14.39
C LEU A 41 -13.32 10.36 14.77
N GLU A 42 -14.22 11.35 14.66
CA GLU A 42 -13.93 12.74 15.04
C GLU A 42 -13.55 12.88 16.53
N ARG A 43 -14.24 12.17 17.43
CA ARG A 43 -13.83 12.12 18.83
C ARG A 43 -12.43 11.55 18.98
N THR A 44 -12.14 10.44 18.28
CA THR A 44 -10.85 9.75 18.34
C THR A 44 -9.72 10.66 17.84
N ILE A 45 -9.89 11.33 16.70
CA ILE A 45 -8.91 12.28 16.17
C ILE A 45 -8.64 13.40 17.17
N ARG A 46 -9.70 14.02 17.73
CA ARG A 46 -9.57 15.08 18.74
C ARG A 46 -8.85 14.61 20.01
N ASP A 47 -9.07 13.37 20.43
CA ASP A 47 -8.43 12.84 21.62
C ASP A 47 -6.97 12.49 21.35
N LEU A 48 -6.65 11.94 20.17
CA LEU A 48 -5.27 11.62 19.78
C LEU A 48 -4.43 12.87 19.51
N SER A 49 -5.02 13.94 18.98
CA SER A 49 -4.30 15.20 18.70
C SER A 49 -3.77 15.87 19.97
N LYS A 50 -4.29 15.52 21.16
CA LYS A 50 -3.77 16.00 22.45
C LYS A 50 -2.37 15.46 22.77
N TYR A 51 -1.94 14.40 22.09
CA TYR A 51 -0.62 13.79 22.28
C TYR A 51 0.45 14.37 21.35
N LEU A 52 0.12 15.35 20.50
CA LEU A 52 1.11 16.11 19.74
C LEU A 52 2.09 16.84 20.71
N PRO A 53 3.39 16.96 20.35
CA PRO A 53 4.00 16.48 19.11
C PRO A 53 4.48 15.01 19.17
N TYR A 54 4.35 14.33 20.31
CA TYR A 54 4.92 12.98 20.49
C TYR A 54 4.11 11.88 19.80
N MET A 55 2.81 12.07 19.55
CA MET A 55 2.11 11.33 18.51
C MET A 55 2.35 12.07 17.20
N GLU A 56 3.28 11.59 16.39
CA GLU A 56 3.76 12.29 15.19
C GLU A 56 2.76 12.19 14.05
N SER A 57 2.15 11.01 13.86
CA SER A 57 1.17 10.79 12.81
C SER A 57 0.17 9.70 13.18
N VAL A 58 -1.01 9.75 12.56
CA VAL A 58 -2.08 8.75 12.66
C VAL A 58 -2.62 8.44 11.27
N SER A 59 -2.61 7.16 10.88
CA SER A 59 -3.30 6.69 9.67
C SER A 59 -4.72 6.23 9.98
N VAL A 60 -5.62 6.38 9.00
CA VAL A 60 -6.96 5.79 8.99
C VAL A 60 -7.07 4.88 7.79
N VAL A 61 -7.28 3.59 8.05
CA VAL A 61 -7.38 2.53 7.03
C VAL A 61 -8.76 1.87 7.11
N PRO A 62 -9.40 1.47 6.00
CA PRO A 62 -10.64 0.70 6.05
C PRO A 62 -10.35 -0.70 6.59
N VAL A 63 -11.35 -1.33 7.20
CA VAL A 63 -11.20 -2.72 7.65
C VAL A 63 -11.11 -3.70 6.47
N GLY A 64 -10.03 -4.47 6.43
CA GLY A 64 -9.89 -5.61 5.51
C GLY A 64 -10.71 -6.82 5.96
N LEU A 65 -11.44 -7.45 5.03
CA LEU A 65 -12.31 -8.58 5.30
C LEU A 65 -11.87 -9.82 4.52
N SER A 66 -11.26 -10.79 5.21
CA SER A 66 -11.02 -12.12 4.63
C SER A 66 -12.31 -12.97 4.67
N LYS A 67 -12.33 -14.08 3.92
CA LYS A 67 -13.42 -15.07 3.96
C LYS A 67 -13.42 -15.92 5.23
N PHE A 68 -12.31 -15.95 5.97
CA PHE A 68 -12.14 -16.75 7.19
C PHE A 68 -12.64 -15.99 8.43
N ARG A 69 -13.97 -15.88 8.59
CA ARG A 69 -14.59 -15.05 9.64
C ARG A 69 -15.70 -15.74 10.43
N ASP A 70 -15.75 -17.07 10.40
CA ASP A 70 -16.75 -17.84 11.14
C ASP A 70 -16.70 -17.56 12.64
N GLY A 71 -17.85 -17.21 13.22
CA GLY A 71 -17.97 -16.88 14.65
C GLY A 71 -17.45 -15.50 15.07
N LEU A 72 -17.00 -14.65 14.14
CA LEU A 72 -16.55 -13.28 14.43
C LEU A 72 -17.68 -12.25 14.27
N TYR A 73 -17.46 -11.04 14.81
CA TYR A 73 -18.41 -9.92 14.66
C TYR A 73 -18.66 -9.63 13.16
N PRO A 74 -19.93 -9.45 12.73
CA PRO A 74 -20.28 -9.22 11.33
C PRO A 74 -19.92 -7.79 10.93
N LEU A 75 -18.69 -7.61 10.43
CA LEU A 75 -18.22 -6.34 9.88
C LEU A 75 -18.73 -6.15 8.46
N GLN A 76 -18.98 -4.89 8.10
CA GLN A 76 -19.36 -4.51 6.75
C GLN A 76 -18.21 -3.77 6.07
N PRO A 77 -17.98 -3.99 4.76
CA PRO A 77 -16.98 -3.24 4.01
C PRO A 77 -17.40 -1.76 3.91
N ILE A 78 -16.39 -0.90 3.75
CA ILE A 78 -16.59 0.52 3.50
C ILE A 78 -16.99 0.71 2.03
N GLY A 79 -18.09 1.42 1.80
CA GLY A 79 -18.54 1.80 0.46
C GLY A 79 -18.04 3.19 0.06
N LYS A 80 -18.34 3.57 -1.19
CA LYS A 80 -17.95 4.87 -1.77
C LYS A 80 -18.46 6.05 -0.95
N GLU A 81 -19.73 6.02 -0.54
CA GLU A 81 -20.35 7.11 0.22
C GLU A 81 -19.71 7.28 1.60
N GLU A 82 -19.34 6.18 2.26
CA GLU A 82 -18.64 6.22 3.55
C GLU A 82 -17.19 6.68 3.39
N ALA A 83 -16.50 6.25 2.33
CA ALA A 83 -15.15 6.70 2.03
C ALA A 83 -15.10 8.22 1.81
N VAL A 84 -16.03 8.76 1.01
CA VAL A 84 -16.19 10.20 0.79
C VAL A 84 -16.34 10.97 2.11
N LYS A 85 -17.27 10.54 2.97
CA LYS A 85 -17.50 11.20 4.27
C LYS A 85 -16.29 11.12 5.20
N THR A 86 -15.56 10.01 5.14
CA THR A 86 -14.34 9.80 5.95
C THR A 86 -13.24 10.75 5.50
N ILE A 87 -13.00 10.87 4.20
CA ILE A 87 -12.02 11.81 3.64
C ILE A 87 -12.40 13.24 4.02
N ASP A 88 -13.67 13.65 3.82
CA ASP A 88 -14.13 15.00 4.19
C ASP A 88 -13.93 15.32 5.67
N LEU A 89 -14.06 14.31 6.55
CA LEU A 89 -13.79 14.47 7.97
C LEU A 89 -12.30 14.63 8.24
N ILE A 90 -11.48 13.75 7.68
CA ILE A 90 -10.01 13.75 7.86
C ILE A 90 -9.40 15.05 7.32
N GLU A 91 -9.74 15.47 6.10
CA GLU A 91 -9.18 16.68 5.48
C GLU A 91 -9.54 17.97 6.24
N ARG A 92 -10.74 18.04 6.85
CA ARG A 92 -11.10 19.14 7.75
C ARG A 92 -10.21 19.20 8.98
N TRP A 93 -9.87 18.03 9.55
CA TRP A 93 -8.96 17.95 10.70
C TRP A 93 -7.51 18.21 10.31
N GLN A 94 -7.06 17.69 9.16
CA GLN A 94 -5.74 17.99 8.61
C GLN A 94 -5.52 19.49 8.48
N LYS A 95 -6.47 20.21 7.84
CA LYS A 95 -6.38 21.66 7.70
C LYS A 95 -6.25 22.37 9.05
N LYS A 96 -7.11 22.00 10.02
CA LYS A 96 -7.09 22.58 11.36
C LYS A 96 -5.76 22.34 12.08
N LEU A 97 -5.28 21.10 12.08
CA LEU A 97 -4.06 20.72 12.80
C LEU A 97 -2.82 21.29 12.13
N TYR A 98 -2.82 21.43 10.80
CA TYR A 98 -1.72 22.09 10.09
C TYR A 98 -1.61 23.57 10.45
N GLU A 99 -2.74 24.29 10.55
CA GLU A 99 -2.76 25.68 11.00
C GLU A 99 -2.28 25.85 12.46
N GLU A 100 -2.59 24.88 13.34
CA GLU A 100 -2.25 24.92 14.77
C GLU A 100 -0.83 24.41 15.10
N HIS A 101 -0.34 23.42 14.34
CA HIS A 101 0.86 22.64 14.68
C HIS A 101 1.86 22.46 13.52
N GLY A 102 1.52 22.86 12.30
CA GLY A 102 2.41 22.72 11.13
C GLY A 102 2.52 21.31 10.56
N THR A 103 1.64 20.38 10.99
CA THR A 103 1.55 19.00 10.51
C THR A 103 0.10 18.63 10.20
N HIS A 104 -0.09 17.82 9.16
CA HIS A 104 -1.39 17.28 8.79
C HIS A 104 -1.86 16.21 9.77
N PHE A 105 -0.94 15.54 10.49
CA PHE A 105 -1.14 14.57 11.60
C PHE A 105 -2.00 13.35 11.29
N ILE A 106 -3.21 13.52 10.76
CA ILE A 106 -4.19 12.47 10.48
C ILE A 106 -4.29 12.25 8.96
N HIS A 107 -4.13 11.01 8.49
CA HIS A 107 -4.11 10.72 7.06
C HIS A 107 -5.05 9.57 6.72
N ALA A 108 -5.83 9.72 5.65
CA ALA A 108 -6.58 8.61 5.06
C ALA A 108 -5.63 7.77 4.19
N SER A 109 -5.75 6.44 4.24
CA SER A 109 -5.05 5.56 3.31
C SER A 109 -5.50 5.76 1.87
N ASP A 110 -4.64 5.42 0.92
CA ASP A 110 -4.90 5.54 -0.53
C ASP A 110 -6.17 4.78 -0.94
N GLU A 111 -6.47 3.66 -0.26
CA GLU A 111 -7.70 2.89 -0.48
C GLU A 111 -8.98 3.73 -0.32
N PHE A 112 -9.03 4.68 0.62
CA PHE A 112 -10.19 5.57 0.75
C PHE A 112 -10.37 6.44 -0.48
N TYR A 113 -9.28 7.01 -1.02
CA TYR A 113 -9.33 7.85 -2.20
C TYR A 113 -9.76 7.06 -3.44
N ILE A 114 -9.29 5.81 -3.57
CA ILE A 114 -9.69 4.89 -4.63
C ILE A 114 -11.19 4.57 -4.53
N LEU A 115 -11.67 4.16 -3.34
CA LEU A 115 -13.08 3.85 -3.10
C LEU A 115 -13.99 5.08 -3.35
N ALA A 116 -13.53 6.26 -2.96
CA ALA A 116 -14.23 7.52 -3.17
C ALA A 116 -14.22 7.98 -4.65
N GLY A 117 -13.29 7.47 -5.47
CA GLY A 117 -13.03 7.97 -6.81
C GLY A 117 -12.52 9.41 -6.80
N ARG A 118 -11.69 9.76 -5.81
CA ARG A 118 -11.08 11.09 -5.63
C ARG A 118 -9.60 11.04 -6.01
N PRO A 119 -9.01 12.17 -6.44
CA PRO A 119 -7.56 12.25 -6.61
C PRO A 119 -6.85 12.07 -5.27
N LEU A 120 -5.64 11.50 -5.33
CA LEU A 120 -4.76 11.42 -4.18
C LEU A 120 -4.26 12.82 -3.79
N PRO A 121 -4.02 13.09 -2.50
CA PRO A 121 -3.35 14.30 -2.04
C PRO A 121 -2.03 14.58 -2.77
N GLU A 122 -1.65 15.85 -2.85
CA GLU A 122 -0.31 16.30 -3.21
C GLU A 122 0.73 15.79 -2.22
N GLU A 123 1.98 15.65 -2.70
CA GLU A 123 3.11 15.11 -1.94
C GLU A 123 3.32 15.82 -0.59
N GLU A 124 3.18 17.14 -0.57
CA GLU A 124 3.45 17.95 0.62
C GLU A 124 2.47 17.70 1.78
N ARG A 125 1.32 17.07 1.52
CA ARG A 125 0.33 16.70 2.56
C ARG A 125 0.66 15.43 3.31
N TYR A 126 1.70 14.69 2.92
CA TYR A 126 2.07 13.44 3.57
C TYR A 126 3.11 13.59 4.69
N ASP A 127 3.57 14.81 4.97
CA ASP A 127 4.52 15.12 6.05
C ASP A 127 5.77 14.20 6.02
N GLY A 128 6.29 13.91 4.82
CA GLY A 128 7.43 13.00 4.65
C GLY A 128 7.08 11.50 4.66
N TYR A 129 5.82 11.14 4.43
CA TYR A 129 5.34 9.76 4.27
C TYR A 129 5.54 8.86 5.52
N ILE A 130 5.37 9.41 6.72
CA ILE A 130 5.51 8.68 8.01
C ILE A 130 4.64 7.41 8.07
N GLN A 131 3.53 7.39 7.35
CA GLN A 131 2.51 6.33 7.37
C GLN A 131 2.54 5.44 6.11
N LEU A 132 3.64 5.43 5.35
CA LEU A 132 3.75 4.70 4.09
C LEU A 132 3.40 3.21 4.23
N GLU A 133 3.93 2.55 5.26
CA GLU A 133 3.67 1.13 5.55
C GLU A 133 2.19 0.83 5.85
N ASN A 134 1.44 1.85 6.26
CA ASN A 134 0.00 1.75 6.54
C ASN A 134 -0.86 2.08 5.31
N GLY A 135 -0.27 2.12 4.12
CA GLY A 135 -0.98 2.36 2.87
C GLY A 135 -1.36 3.83 2.66
N VAL A 136 -0.61 4.77 3.25
CA VAL A 136 -0.83 6.21 3.10
C VAL A 136 0.27 6.79 2.20
N GLY A 137 -0.10 7.28 1.01
CA GLY A 137 0.81 7.96 0.10
C GLY A 137 1.67 7.04 -0.76
N MET A 138 1.47 5.72 -0.69
CA MET A 138 2.20 4.74 -1.51
C MET A 138 2.05 5.01 -3.01
N LEU A 139 0.82 5.30 -3.46
CA LEU A 139 0.53 5.55 -4.86
C LEU A 139 1.00 6.92 -5.32
N ARG A 140 0.97 7.93 -4.43
CA ARG A 140 1.55 9.26 -4.71
C ARG A 140 3.05 9.13 -4.89
N LEU A 141 3.74 8.52 -3.92
CA LEU A 141 5.19 8.33 -3.97
C LEU A 141 5.61 7.53 -5.23
N LEU A 142 4.88 6.46 -5.55
CA LEU A 142 5.11 5.70 -6.77
C LEU A 142 4.99 6.57 -8.03
N GLU A 143 3.97 7.44 -8.10
CA GLU A 143 3.78 8.34 -9.23
C GLU A 143 4.96 9.32 -9.38
N GLU A 144 5.37 9.98 -8.30
CA GLU A 144 6.50 10.93 -8.30
C GLU A 144 7.83 10.23 -8.69
N GLU A 145 8.11 9.06 -8.13
CA GLU A 145 9.34 8.31 -8.40
C GLU A 145 9.39 7.78 -9.85
N VAL A 146 8.26 7.31 -10.39
CA VAL A 146 8.17 6.88 -11.80
C VAL A 146 8.38 8.06 -12.74
N GLU A 147 7.73 9.20 -12.48
CA GLU A 147 7.87 10.39 -13.32
C GLU A 147 9.30 10.94 -13.30
N SER A 148 9.90 11.04 -12.12
CA SER A 148 11.31 11.43 -11.94
C SER A 148 12.27 10.48 -12.66
N SER A 149 12.12 9.17 -12.45
CA SER A 149 12.98 8.15 -13.06
C SER A 149 12.87 8.16 -14.59
N LEU A 150 11.65 8.25 -15.13
CA LEU A 150 11.44 8.34 -16.57
C LEU A 150 11.96 9.66 -17.14
N GLY A 151 11.82 10.78 -16.43
CA GLY A 151 12.32 12.09 -16.87
C GLY A 151 13.82 12.10 -17.15
N ALA A 152 14.59 11.31 -16.40
CA ALA A 152 16.05 11.21 -16.51
C ALA A 152 16.55 10.32 -17.66
N LEU A 153 15.69 9.48 -18.25
CA LEU A 153 16.08 8.55 -19.31
C LEU A 153 15.97 9.20 -20.70
N GLU A 154 16.57 8.60 -21.72
CA GLU A 154 16.20 8.84 -23.12
C GLU A 154 15.46 7.60 -23.66
N GLY A 155 14.47 7.80 -24.52
CA GLY A 155 13.79 6.67 -25.16
C GLY A 155 14.72 6.00 -26.17
N ASP A 156 14.55 4.70 -26.36
CA ASP A 156 15.28 3.95 -27.37
C ASP A 156 14.38 2.93 -28.09
N GLY A 157 14.96 2.23 -29.07
CA GLY A 157 14.25 1.28 -29.92
C GLY A 157 14.19 -0.15 -29.37
N ARG A 158 14.41 -0.37 -28.07
CA ARG A 158 14.43 -1.72 -27.50
C ARG A 158 13.09 -2.42 -27.67
N GLU A 159 13.14 -3.72 -27.91
CA GLU A 159 11.96 -4.57 -28.10
C GLU A 159 11.97 -5.66 -27.02
N GLU A 160 10.91 -5.70 -26.21
CA GLU A 160 10.69 -6.75 -25.23
C GLU A 160 9.18 -6.91 -24.99
N GLU A 161 8.73 -8.14 -24.74
CA GLU A 161 7.39 -8.42 -24.24
C GLU A 161 7.52 -8.98 -22.83
N ILE A 162 6.88 -8.34 -21.85
CA ILE A 162 6.92 -8.74 -20.43
C ILE A 162 5.51 -8.70 -19.83
N SER A 163 5.39 -9.16 -18.59
CA SER A 163 4.17 -9.05 -17.80
C SER A 163 4.42 -8.58 -16.38
N ILE A 164 3.43 -7.93 -15.78
CA ILE A 164 3.38 -7.53 -14.37
C ILE A 164 2.11 -8.13 -13.78
N ALA A 165 2.20 -8.81 -12.64
CA ALA A 165 1.01 -9.21 -11.89
C ALA A 165 0.91 -8.45 -10.56
N THR A 166 -0.31 -8.01 -10.21
CA THR A 166 -0.55 -7.19 -9.02
C THR A 166 -1.96 -7.40 -8.48
N GLY A 167 -2.24 -6.81 -7.31
CA GLY A 167 -3.58 -6.79 -6.71
C GLY A 167 -4.57 -5.94 -7.50
N LEU A 168 -5.85 -6.31 -7.43
CA LEU A 168 -6.95 -5.57 -8.09
C LEU A 168 -6.93 -4.06 -7.77
N LEU A 169 -6.58 -3.69 -6.53
CA LEU A 169 -6.59 -2.30 -6.08
C LEU A 169 -5.56 -1.44 -6.82
N ALA A 170 -4.36 -1.99 -7.05
CA ALA A 170 -3.23 -1.27 -7.64
C ALA A 170 -3.20 -1.35 -9.17
N ALA A 171 -3.86 -2.34 -9.78
CA ALA A 171 -3.78 -2.59 -11.23
C ALA A 171 -4.07 -1.35 -12.11
N PRO A 172 -5.09 -0.53 -11.86
CA PRO A 172 -5.35 0.67 -12.67
C PRO A 172 -4.21 1.72 -12.60
N PHE A 173 -3.49 1.79 -11.48
CA PHE A 173 -2.36 2.69 -11.29
C PHE A 173 -1.12 2.14 -12.01
N ILE A 174 -0.84 0.84 -11.86
CA ILE A 174 0.23 0.18 -12.61
C ILE A 174 0.03 0.32 -14.11
N GLU A 175 -1.20 0.12 -14.63
CA GLU A 175 -1.52 0.35 -16.04
C GLU A 175 -1.22 1.78 -16.50
N ARG A 176 -1.51 2.79 -15.66
CA ARG A 176 -1.19 4.19 -15.96
C ARG A 176 0.32 4.38 -16.09
N HIS A 177 1.11 3.91 -15.14
CA HIS A 177 2.57 4.03 -15.18
C HIS A 177 3.17 3.27 -16.38
N VAL A 178 2.70 2.06 -16.64
CA VAL A 178 3.08 1.28 -17.83
C VAL A 178 2.79 2.03 -19.12
N ASN A 179 1.63 2.70 -19.22
CA ASN A 179 1.32 3.52 -20.39
C ASN A 179 2.23 4.75 -20.51
N THR A 180 2.65 5.35 -19.40
CA THR A 180 3.65 6.43 -19.42
C THR A 180 5.02 5.90 -19.89
N ILE A 181 5.46 4.74 -19.42
CA ILE A 181 6.71 4.09 -19.86
C ILE A 181 6.65 3.80 -21.37
N ARG A 182 5.55 3.22 -21.86
CA ARG A 182 5.34 2.89 -23.29
C ARG A 182 5.41 4.09 -24.23
N ARG A 183 5.04 5.29 -23.77
CA ARG A 183 5.20 6.51 -24.60
C ARG A 183 6.66 6.79 -24.96
N LYS A 184 7.59 6.38 -24.09
CA LYS A 184 9.03 6.55 -24.27
C LYS A 184 9.69 5.32 -24.89
N PHE A 185 9.12 4.14 -24.65
CA PHE A 185 9.60 2.84 -25.17
C PHE A 185 8.45 2.13 -25.91
N PRO A 186 8.07 2.58 -27.12
CA PRO A 186 6.85 2.14 -27.81
C PRO A 186 6.91 0.68 -28.29
N ASN A 187 8.12 0.14 -28.38
CA ASN A 187 8.40 -1.22 -28.82
C ASN A 187 8.37 -2.25 -27.67
N CYS A 188 8.17 -1.80 -26.41
CA CYS A 188 7.98 -2.67 -25.26
C CYS A 188 6.50 -3.01 -25.05
N THR A 189 6.16 -4.29 -25.16
CA THR A 189 4.82 -4.80 -24.81
C THR A 189 4.83 -5.21 -23.33
N ILE A 190 3.92 -4.64 -22.53
CA ILE A 190 3.89 -4.86 -21.08
C ILE A 190 2.47 -5.25 -20.65
N HIS A 191 2.22 -6.52 -20.37
CA HIS A 191 0.90 -6.97 -19.92
C HIS A 191 0.73 -6.71 -18.43
N VAL A 192 -0.40 -6.14 -18.01
CA VAL A 192 -0.73 -6.01 -16.58
C VAL A 192 -1.85 -6.99 -16.24
N TYR A 193 -1.59 -7.87 -15.29
CA TYR A 193 -2.51 -8.90 -14.85
C TYR A 193 -3.00 -8.62 -13.42
N PRO A 194 -4.22 -8.10 -13.25
CA PRO A 194 -4.85 -8.06 -11.94
C PRO A 194 -5.20 -9.48 -11.49
N ILE A 195 -4.70 -9.88 -10.33
CA ILE A 195 -4.94 -11.21 -9.74
C ILE A 195 -6.04 -11.09 -8.69
N ARG A 196 -7.06 -11.94 -8.81
CA ARG A 196 -8.11 -12.07 -7.79
C ARG A 196 -7.62 -12.96 -6.66
N ASN A 197 -7.87 -12.56 -5.42
CA ASN A 197 -7.49 -13.35 -4.25
C ASN A 197 -8.58 -14.38 -3.93
N TYR A 198 -8.47 -15.60 -4.42
CA TYR A 198 -9.43 -16.65 -4.04
C TYR A 198 -9.05 -17.30 -2.71
N PHE A 199 -7.77 -17.29 -2.34
CA PHE A 199 -7.32 -17.92 -1.10
C PHE A 199 -7.87 -17.23 0.16
N PHE A 200 -7.64 -15.93 0.33
CA PHE A 200 -8.19 -15.14 1.45
C PHE A 200 -9.58 -14.55 1.15
N GLY A 201 -10.02 -14.55 -0.11
CA GLY A 201 -11.34 -14.10 -0.54
C GLY A 201 -11.29 -12.81 -1.36
N GLU A 202 -12.22 -12.66 -2.30
CA GLU A 202 -12.16 -11.62 -3.36
C GLU A 202 -12.29 -10.17 -2.86
N GLN A 203 -12.68 -9.98 -1.60
CA GLN A 203 -12.67 -8.66 -0.95
C GLN A 203 -11.25 -8.20 -0.58
N ILE A 204 -10.27 -9.10 -0.59
CA ILE A 204 -8.86 -8.78 -0.42
C ILE A 204 -8.26 -8.44 -1.79
N THR A 205 -7.98 -7.16 -2.00
CA THR A 205 -7.58 -6.61 -3.32
C THR A 205 -6.14 -6.11 -3.37
N VAL A 206 -5.40 -6.21 -2.27
CA VAL A 206 -4.00 -5.77 -2.16
C VAL A 206 -3.02 -6.81 -2.70
N ALA A 207 -1.87 -6.35 -3.21
CA ALA A 207 -0.88 -7.23 -3.81
C ALA A 207 -0.24 -8.19 -2.80
N GLY A 208 0.10 -7.70 -1.60
CA GLY A 208 0.85 -8.49 -0.62
C GLY A 208 0.09 -9.63 0.07
N LEU A 209 -1.18 -9.83 -0.30
CA LEU A 209 -1.97 -10.98 0.15
C LEU A 209 -2.28 -11.96 -0.99
N ILE A 210 -1.78 -11.71 -2.20
CA ILE A 210 -1.89 -12.66 -3.32
C ILE A 210 -1.03 -13.89 -3.00
N THR A 211 -1.59 -15.06 -3.26
CA THR A 211 -0.92 -16.35 -3.04
C THR A 211 -0.35 -16.92 -4.33
N GLY A 212 0.63 -17.83 -4.21
CA GLY A 212 1.25 -18.46 -5.38
C GLY A 212 0.23 -19.27 -6.20
N GLN A 213 -0.73 -19.92 -5.54
CA GLN A 213 -1.76 -20.70 -6.23
C GLN A 213 -2.73 -19.80 -7.01
N ASP A 214 -3.11 -18.65 -6.44
CA ASP A 214 -3.99 -17.68 -7.12
C ASP A 214 -3.31 -17.13 -8.37
N LEU A 215 -2.00 -16.86 -8.26
CA LEU A 215 -1.17 -16.39 -9.36
C LEU A 215 -1.05 -17.44 -10.46
N ILE A 216 -0.65 -18.68 -10.13
CA ILE A 216 -0.50 -19.77 -11.09
C ILE A 216 -1.81 -20.04 -11.83
N ALA A 217 -2.90 -20.22 -11.09
CA ALA A 217 -4.21 -20.57 -11.66
C ALA A 217 -4.75 -19.49 -12.62
N GLN A 218 -4.40 -18.22 -12.41
CA GLN A 218 -4.88 -17.11 -13.24
C GLN A 218 -3.92 -16.72 -14.36
N LEU A 219 -2.66 -17.14 -14.32
CA LEU A 219 -1.65 -16.82 -15.34
C LEU A 219 -1.34 -17.99 -16.27
N GLU A 220 -1.73 -19.21 -15.93
CA GLU A 220 -1.55 -20.37 -16.79
C GLU A 220 -2.15 -20.15 -18.19
N GLY A 221 -1.34 -20.38 -19.22
CA GLY A 221 -1.74 -20.21 -20.63
C GLY A 221 -1.85 -18.77 -21.13
N LYS A 222 -1.53 -17.76 -20.32
CA LYS A 222 -1.51 -16.35 -20.75
C LYS A 222 -0.19 -15.95 -21.41
N PRO A 223 -0.15 -14.91 -22.26
CA PRO A 223 1.08 -14.36 -22.77
C PRO A 223 1.83 -13.61 -21.66
N LEU A 224 2.88 -14.22 -21.12
CA LEU A 224 3.69 -13.63 -20.03
C LEU A 224 4.95 -12.91 -20.54
N GLY A 225 5.34 -13.16 -21.78
CA GLY A 225 6.55 -12.58 -22.37
C GLY A 225 7.84 -13.26 -21.89
N SER A 226 8.95 -12.53 -21.93
CA SER A 226 10.28 -12.99 -21.48
C SER A 226 10.37 -13.14 -19.96
N ARG A 227 9.62 -12.33 -19.21
CA ARG A 227 9.64 -12.29 -17.74
C ARG A 227 8.34 -11.74 -17.14
N LEU A 228 8.03 -12.24 -15.95
CA LEU A 228 6.92 -11.85 -15.10
C LEU A 228 7.46 -11.06 -13.90
N LEU A 229 7.05 -9.81 -13.80
CA LEU A 229 7.40 -8.92 -12.69
C LEU A 229 6.37 -9.07 -11.57
N LEU A 230 6.84 -9.37 -10.37
CA LEU A 230 6.03 -9.48 -9.16
C LEU A 230 6.55 -8.53 -8.09
N PRO A 231 5.69 -7.73 -7.42
CA PRO A 231 6.13 -6.87 -6.33
C PRO A 231 6.59 -7.71 -5.15
N GLU A 232 7.66 -7.26 -4.49
CA GLU A 232 8.28 -7.95 -3.34
C GLU A 232 7.29 -8.22 -2.20
N CYS A 233 6.28 -7.36 -2.03
CA CYS A 233 5.28 -7.51 -0.99
C CYS A 233 4.40 -8.75 -1.14
N MET A 234 4.38 -9.41 -2.32
CA MET A 234 3.71 -10.72 -2.50
C MET A 234 4.40 -11.87 -1.76
N PHE A 235 5.67 -11.68 -1.39
CA PHE A 235 6.49 -12.68 -0.71
C PHE A 235 6.59 -12.36 0.78
N ARG A 236 6.87 -13.38 1.58
CA ARG A 236 7.22 -13.21 2.99
C ARG A 236 8.50 -12.38 3.10
N SER A 237 8.55 -11.52 4.12
CA SER A 237 9.69 -10.61 4.31
C SER A 237 11.01 -11.37 4.38
N GLY A 238 11.96 -11.00 3.53
CA GLY A 238 13.29 -11.64 3.45
C GLY A 238 13.32 -13.01 2.78
N GLU A 239 12.21 -13.47 2.20
CA GLU A 239 12.08 -14.79 1.58
C GLU A 239 11.53 -14.70 0.14
N GLU A 240 11.75 -15.75 -0.66
CA GLU A 240 11.13 -15.91 -1.98
C GLU A 240 9.93 -16.88 -1.92
N VAL A 241 9.17 -16.82 -0.83
CA VAL A 241 8.05 -17.72 -0.51
C VAL A 241 6.77 -16.91 -0.32
N PHE A 242 5.68 -17.33 -0.97
CA PHE A 242 4.36 -16.73 -0.83
C PHE A 242 3.70 -17.14 0.50
N LEU A 243 2.58 -16.52 0.86
CA LEU A 243 1.86 -16.84 2.09
C LEU A 243 1.33 -18.28 2.16
N ASP A 244 1.12 -18.94 1.02
CA ASP A 244 0.68 -20.33 0.87
C ASP A 244 1.82 -21.34 0.70
N ASP A 245 3.05 -20.98 1.12
CA ASP A 245 4.26 -21.80 1.07
C ASP A 245 4.78 -22.17 -0.32
N ILE A 246 4.13 -21.69 -1.39
CA ILE A 246 4.65 -21.80 -2.75
C ILE A 246 5.88 -20.90 -2.89
N THR A 247 6.91 -21.37 -3.56
CA THR A 247 8.14 -20.62 -3.81
C THR A 247 8.12 -19.91 -5.16
N ARG A 248 8.94 -18.85 -5.32
CA ARG A 248 9.22 -18.23 -6.63
C ARG A 248 9.61 -19.28 -7.68
N GLY A 249 10.47 -20.23 -7.30
CA GLY A 249 10.93 -21.31 -8.18
C GLY A 249 9.79 -22.20 -8.69
N GLU A 250 8.82 -22.52 -7.83
CA GLU A 250 7.63 -23.27 -8.23
C GLU A 250 6.71 -22.49 -9.17
N VAL A 251 6.54 -21.18 -8.95
CA VAL A 251 5.81 -20.31 -9.88
C VAL A 251 6.50 -20.24 -11.24
N GLN A 252 7.83 -20.04 -11.29
CA GLN A 252 8.59 -20.03 -12.54
C GLN A 252 8.44 -21.34 -13.31
N LYS A 253 8.49 -22.48 -12.59
CA LYS A 253 8.31 -23.80 -13.18
C LYS A 253 6.88 -24.02 -13.67
N ALA A 254 5.86 -23.59 -12.93
CA ALA A 254 4.47 -23.77 -13.33
C ALA A 254 4.12 -22.92 -14.56
N LEU A 255 4.56 -21.66 -14.59
CA LEU A 255 4.23 -20.69 -15.63
C LEU A 255 5.22 -20.68 -16.81
N GLN A 256 6.33 -21.42 -16.71
CA GLN A 256 7.39 -21.48 -17.72
C GLN A 256 7.93 -20.09 -18.12
N VAL A 257 8.06 -19.20 -17.13
CA VAL A 257 8.53 -17.81 -17.30
C VAL A 257 9.52 -17.46 -16.20
N LYS A 258 10.51 -16.62 -16.49
CA LYS A 258 11.37 -16.03 -15.45
C LYS A 258 10.52 -15.08 -14.61
N VAL A 259 10.61 -15.19 -13.29
CA VAL A 259 9.95 -14.27 -12.35
C VAL A 259 11.01 -13.32 -11.82
N ASP A 260 10.83 -12.03 -12.00
CA ASP A 260 11.66 -10.99 -11.40
C ASP A 260 10.90 -10.35 -10.23
N ILE A 261 11.55 -10.26 -9.06
CA ILE A 261 10.98 -9.58 -7.90
C ILE A 261 11.30 -8.09 -8.00
N VAL A 262 10.27 -7.26 -7.93
CA VAL A 262 10.35 -5.80 -8.05
C VAL A 262 10.19 -5.18 -6.67
N LYS A 263 11.14 -4.35 -6.28
CA LYS A 263 11.09 -3.61 -5.03
C LYS A 263 10.03 -2.50 -5.06
N SER A 264 9.74 -1.93 -3.90
CA SER A 264 8.60 -1.05 -3.71
C SER A 264 8.70 0.34 -4.39
N SER A 265 9.89 0.78 -4.84
CA SER A 265 10.05 2.13 -5.43
C SER A 265 9.61 2.23 -6.89
N GLY A 266 9.19 3.43 -7.31
CA GLY A 266 8.88 3.74 -8.71
C GLY A 266 10.09 3.67 -9.62
N GLN A 267 11.28 3.98 -9.12
CA GLN A 267 12.53 3.75 -9.84
C GLN A 267 12.74 2.26 -10.11
N ASP A 268 12.54 1.40 -9.11
CA ASP A 268 12.68 -0.05 -9.27
C ASP A 268 11.65 -0.61 -10.25
N LEU A 269 10.41 -0.07 -10.26
CA LEU A 269 9.42 -0.42 -11.29
C LEU A 269 9.91 -0.06 -12.69
N VAL A 270 10.40 1.16 -12.91
CA VAL A 270 10.92 1.61 -14.22
C VAL A 270 12.11 0.76 -14.64
N GLN A 271 13.07 0.53 -13.74
CA GLN A 271 14.24 -0.30 -14.02
C GLN A 271 13.85 -1.74 -14.31
N ALA A 272 12.98 -2.34 -13.51
CA ALA A 272 12.50 -3.69 -13.73
C ALA A 272 11.72 -3.81 -15.04
N VAL A 273 10.97 -2.80 -15.47
CA VAL A 273 10.32 -2.83 -16.79
C VAL A 273 11.33 -2.79 -17.93
N LEU A 274 12.42 -2.04 -17.77
CA LEU A 274 13.38 -1.76 -18.84
C LEU A 274 14.56 -2.73 -18.89
N HIS A 275 14.88 -3.38 -17.78
CA HIS A 275 16.06 -4.21 -17.59
C HIS A 275 15.72 -5.46 -16.76
N PRO A 276 16.36 -6.61 -17.03
CA PRO A 276 16.26 -7.78 -16.15
C PRO A 276 16.72 -7.44 -14.73
N VAL A 277 16.01 -7.93 -13.73
CA VAL A 277 16.45 -7.79 -12.33
C VAL A 277 17.58 -8.79 -12.06
N GLU A 278 18.72 -8.31 -11.55
CA GLU A 278 19.86 -9.14 -11.16
C GLU A 278 19.56 -9.94 -9.88
N GLU A 279 19.85 -11.25 -9.91
CA GLU A 279 19.71 -12.14 -8.76
C GLU A 279 20.67 -11.73 -7.63
N GLY A 280 20.16 -11.52 -6.42
CA GLY A 280 20.97 -11.18 -5.24
C GLY A 280 21.26 -9.68 -5.06
N SER A 281 20.59 -8.80 -5.80
CA SER A 281 20.63 -7.37 -5.50
C SER A 281 20.08 -7.13 -4.07
N PRO A 282 20.86 -6.50 -3.18
CA PRO A 282 20.56 -6.46 -1.75
C PRO A 282 19.17 -5.86 -1.50
N SER A 283 18.35 -6.49 -0.66
CA SER A 283 17.16 -5.84 -0.09
C SER A 283 17.66 -4.58 0.61
N TYR A 284 17.39 -3.40 0.06
CA TYR A 284 17.49 -2.21 0.89
C TYR A 284 16.41 -2.38 1.96
N GLU A 285 16.79 -2.21 3.22
CA GLU A 285 15.85 -2.18 4.36
C GLU A 285 14.63 -1.36 3.94
N GLY A 286 13.45 -1.98 3.98
CA GLY A 286 12.22 -1.33 3.54
C GLY A 286 12.10 0.03 4.23
N TYR A 287 11.91 1.10 3.46
CA TYR A 287 11.80 2.52 3.88
C TYR A 287 12.13 2.83 5.36
N GLU A 288 13.32 2.49 5.83
CA GLU A 288 13.84 3.08 7.06
C GLU A 288 14.32 4.47 6.67
N LEU A 289 13.54 5.50 7.04
CA LEU A 289 13.96 6.89 6.95
C LEU A 289 15.31 7.00 7.66
N LYS A 290 16.37 7.26 6.90
CA LYS A 290 17.70 7.52 7.46
C LYS A 290 17.55 8.66 8.48
N GLU A 291 17.93 8.39 9.74
CA GLU A 291 17.92 9.37 10.81
C GLU A 291 18.55 10.68 10.31
N ILE A 292 17.76 11.75 10.30
CA ILE A 292 18.28 13.09 10.06
C ILE A 292 19.04 13.48 11.33
N SER A 293 20.37 13.38 11.27
CA SER A 293 21.23 13.90 12.34
C SER A 293 21.14 15.43 12.35
N TYR A 294 20.53 15.99 13.38
CA TYR A 294 20.68 17.40 13.69
C TYR A 294 22.04 17.59 14.38
N GLU A 295 23.03 18.05 13.62
CA GLU A 295 24.19 18.76 14.19
C GLU A 295 23.77 20.17 14.66
#